data_AF-A0A1H3IP95-F1
#
_entry.id   AF-A0A1H3IP95-F1
#
_cell.length_a   1.000
_cell.length_b   1.000
_cell.length_c   1.000
_cell.angle_alpha   90.00
_cell.angle_beta   90.00
_cell.angle_gamma   90.00
#
_symmetry.space_group_name_H-M   'P 1'
#
loop_
_entity.id
_entity.type
_entity.pdbx_description
1 polymer ?
#
loop_
_entity_poly.entity_id
_entity_poly.type
_entity_poly.pdbx_seq_one_letter_code
_entity_poly.pdbx_strand_id
1 'polypeptide(L)'
;MTNNIVRLRPTETVKFDHDTLAALCASEGQHAETTITNALEEVGTLISVIGTQGGYYEGLHRSCTQLRRVADRVGMTTIHDGAEAVLNCIAQGNRVALAACTARLVRLGEPKQVGDWTMQQTPDTVA
;
A
#
# COMPACT_ATOMS: atom_id res chain seq x y z
N MET A 1 27.86 -28.99 10.06
CA MET A 1 27.34 -28.29 8.88
C MET A 1 26.39 -27.22 9.36
N THR A 2 26.71 -25.94 9.20
CA THR A 2 25.88 -24.82 9.67
C THR A 2 24.84 -24.50 8.59
N ASN A 3 23.57 -24.83 8.86
CA ASN A 3 22.46 -24.50 7.97
C ASN A 3 22.25 -22.98 7.98
N ASN A 4 22.74 -22.29 6.95
CA ASN A 4 22.62 -20.84 6.86
C ASN A 4 21.28 -20.48 6.20
N ILE A 5 20.30 -20.08 7.02
CA ILE A 5 18.99 -19.63 6.55
C ILE A 5 19.05 -18.11 6.36
N VAL A 6 18.97 -17.67 5.11
CA VAL A 6 18.87 -16.25 4.76
C VAL A 6 17.41 -15.88 4.56
N ARG A 7 16.92 -14.87 5.30
CA ARG A 7 15.59 -14.32 5.10
C ARG A 7 15.61 -13.33 3.93
N LEU A 8 15.00 -13.72 2.81
CA LEU A 8 14.79 -12.81 1.69
C LEU A 8 13.92 -11.64 2.14
N ARG A 9 14.37 -10.41 1.85
CA ARG A 9 13.61 -9.17 2.05
C ARG A 9 13.52 -8.44 0.71
N PRO A 10 12.59 -8.83 -0.19
CA PRO A 10 12.37 -8.11 -1.43
C PRO A 10 11.99 -6.66 -1.11
N THR A 11 12.76 -5.71 -1.63
CA THR A 11 12.49 -4.28 -1.49
C THR A 11 11.66 -3.83 -2.68
N GLU A 12 10.49 -3.26 -2.40
CA GLU A 12 9.63 -2.66 -3.41
C GLU A 12 9.34 -1.21 -3.04
N THR A 13 9.58 -0.28 -3.95
CA THR A 13 9.34 1.15 -3.74
C THR A 13 7.86 1.48 -3.84
N VAL A 14 7.35 2.26 -2.87
CA VAL A 14 6.00 2.79 -2.93
C VAL A 14 5.95 3.95 -3.93
N LYS A 15 4.96 3.89 -4.82
CA LYS A 15 4.71 4.91 -5.85
C LYS A 15 3.51 5.77 -5.52
N PHE A 16 3.59 7.02 -5.95
CA PHE A 16 2.48 7.95 -5.98
C PHE A 16 2.10 8.32 -7.42
N ASP A 17 0.80 8.48 -7.66
CA ASP A 17 0.26 9.19 -8.80
C ASP A 17 0.37 10.70 -8.55
N HIS A 18 1.19 11.34 -9.38
CA HIS A 18 1.46 12.76 -9.31
C HIS A 18 0.20 13.60 -9.58
N ASP A 19 -0.65 13.19 -10.51
CA ASP A 19 -1.81 13.98 -10.91
C ASP A 19 -2.86 13.99 -9.79
N THR A 20 -3.07 12.85 -9.15
CA THR A 20 -3.91 12.75 -7.95
C THR A 20 -3.39 13.60 -6.79
N LEU A 21 -2.08 13.56 -6.50
CA LEU A 21 -1.49 14.41 -5.47
C LEU A 21 -1.58 15.90 -5.80
N ALA A 22 -1.31 16.28 -7.04
CA ALA A 22 -1.40 17.68 -7.49
C ALA A 22 -2.83 18.20 -7.39
N ALA A 23 -3.82 17.39 -7.79
CA ALA A 23 -5.23 17.72 -7.66
C ALA A 23 -5.64 17.89 -6.19
N LEU A 24 -5.18 17.00 -5.30
CA LEU A 24 -5.43 17.11 -3.85
C LEU A 24 -4.85 18.40 -3.28
N CYS A 25 -3.60 18.73 -3.62
CA CYS A 25 -2.96 19.96 -3.19
C CYS A 25 -3.72 21.21 -3.69
N ALA A 26 -4.20 21.17 -4.93
CA ALA A 26 -4.99 22.25 -5.49
C ALA A 26 -6.36 22.42 -4.82
N SER A 27 -7.03 21.32 -4.44
CA SER A 27 -8.36 21.38 -3.82
C SER A 27 -8.33 21.74 -2.33
N GLU A 28 -7.34 21.26 -1.57
CA GLU A 28 -7.26 21.44 -0.12
C GLU A 28 -6.43 22.68 0.29
N GLY A 29 -5.61 23.22 -0.62
CA GLY A 29 -4.77 24.38 -0.37
C GLY A 29 -3.86 24.19 0.84
N GLN A 30 -3.97 25.08 1.83
CA GLN A 30 -3.15 25.02 3.06
C GLN A 30 -3.38 23.75 3.89
N HIS A 31 -4.50 23.04 3.72
CA HIS A 31 -4.81 21.80 4.45
C HIS A 31 -4.25 20.55 3.77
N ALA A 32 -3.63 20.67 2.59
CA ALA A 32 -3.13 19.54 1.83
C ALA A 32 -2.08 18.73 2.61
N GLU A 33 -1.12 19.40 3.24
CA GLU A 33 -0.06 18.76 4.03
C GLU A 33 -0.63 17.93 5.19
N THR A 34 -1.56 18.50 5.96
CA THR A 34 -2.23 17.80 7.06
C THR A 34 -3.05 16.62 6.54
N THR A 35 -3.72 16.79 5.41
CA THR A 35 -4.53 15.72 4.78
C THR A 35 -3.66 14.56 4.33
N ILE A 36 -2.51 14.84 3.70
CA ILE A 36 -1.54 13.84 3.28
C ILE A 36 -0.96 13.12 4.51
N THR A 37 -0.54 13.87 5.52
CA THR A 37 0.03 13.31 6.76
C THR A 37 -0.95 12.36 7.45
N ASN A 38 -2.20 12.78 7.63
CA ASN A 38 -3.24 11.95 8.24
C ASN A 38 -3.52 10.69 7.40
N ALA A 39 -3.48 10.78 6.07
CA ALA A 39 -3.64 9.62 5.19
C ALA A 39 -2.48 8.63 5.35
N LEU A 40 -1.24 9.11 5.45
CA LEU A 40 -0.06 8.27 5.64
C LEU A 40 -0.10 7.55 7.00
N GLU A 41 -0.52 8.23 8.07
CA GLU A 41 -0.72 7.63 9.39
C GLU A 41 -1.82 6.55 9.38
N GLU A 42 -2.93 6.84 8.69
CA GLU A 42 -4.03 5.88 8.54
C GLU A 42 -3.60 4.65 7.73
N VAL A 43 -2.85 4.84 6.64
CA VAL A 43 -2.25 3.75 5.85
C VAL A 43 -1.35 2.87 6.74
N GLY A 44 -0.43 3.47 7.51
CA GLY A 44 0.46 2.73 8.41
C GLY A 44 -0.30 1.93 9.47
N THR A 45 -1.37 2.52 10.02
CA THR A 45 -2.27 1.85 10.97
C THR A 45 -2.97 0.66 10.33
N LEU A 46 -3.55 0.83 9.14
CA LEU A 46 -4.27 -0.23 8.43
C LEU A 46 -3.35 -1.38 8.03
N ILE A 47 -2.13 -1.10 7.56
CA ILE A 47 -1.15 -2.13 7.23
C ILE A 47 -0.77 -2.93 8.48
N SER A 48 -0.60 -2.26 9.62
CA SER A 48 -0.33 -2.92 10.90
C SER A 48 -1.49 -3.84 11.31
N VAL A 49 -2.74 -3.38 11.17
CA VAL A 49 -3.93 -4.20 11.44
C VAL A 49 -3.96 -5.42 10.52
N ILE A 50 -3.76 -5.25 9.22
CA ILE A 50 -3.72 -6.34 8.23
C ILE A 50 -2.68 -7.40 8.62
N GLY A 51 -1.50 -6.98 9.08
CA GLY A 51 -0.43 -7.89 9.50
C GLY A 51 -0.77 -8.77 10.71
N THR A 52 -1.73 -8.35 11.55
CA THR A 52 -2.13 -9.10 12.77
C THR A 52 -3.30 -10.06 12.55
N GLN A 53 -4.00 -9.97 11.41
CA GLN A 53 -5.28 -10.66 11.20
C GLN A 53 -5.16 -12.17 10.93
N GLY A 54 -3.96 -12.70 10.66
CA GLY A 54 -3.69 -14.15 10.71
C GLY A 54 -4.58 -15.07 9.86
N GLY A 55 -5.23 -14.55 8.81
CA GLY A 55 -6.17 -15.31 7.97
C GLY A 55 -7.66 -15.13 8.32
N TYR A 56 -8.02 -14.18 9.20
CA TYR A 56 -9.41 -13.75 9.39
C TYR A 56 -9.91 -12.98 8.16
N TYR A 57 -10.61 -13.67 7.26
CA TYR A 57 -10.92 -13.15 5.91
C TYR A 57 -11.83 -11.94 5.90
N GLU A 58 -12.82 -11.88 6.79
CA GLU A 58 -13.77 -10.76 6.81
C GLU A 58 -13.07 -9.46 7.23
N GLY A 59 -12.22 -9.52 8.26
CA GLY A 59 -11.47 -8.37 8.71
C GLY A 59 -10.37 -7.98 7.72
N LEU A 60 -9.68 -8.94 7.11
CA LEU A 60 -8.74 -8.66 6.01
C LEU A 60 -9.44 -7.95 4.85
N HIS A 61 -10.62 -8.43 4.44
CA HIS A 61 -11.41 -7.80 3.39
C HIS A 61 -11.78 -6.37 3.76
N ARG A 62 -12.28 -6.15 4.98
CA ARG A 62 -12.66 -4.82 5.47
C ARG A 62 -11.48 -3.85 5.50
N SER A 63 -10.38 -4.25 6.12
CA SER A 63 -9.18 -3.41 6.26
C SER A 63 -8.53 -3.14 4.90
N CYS A 64 -8.48 -4.12 3.98
CA CYS A 64 -7.94 -3.89 2.63
C CYS A 64 -8.84 -2.99 1.78
N THR A 65 -10.17 -3.08 1.94
CA THR A 65 -11.11 -2.17 1.27
C THR A 65 -10.92 -0.73 1.75
N GLN A 66 -10.76 -0.53 3.06
CA GLN A 66 -10.47 0.79 3.62
C GLN A 66 -9.10 1.30 3.14
N LEU A 67 -8.08 0.44 3.17
CA LEU A 67 -6.72 0.79 2.75
C LEU A 67 -6.67 1.27 1.30
N ARG A 68 -7.40 0.62 0.38
CA ARG A 68 -7.54 1.10 -1.00
C ARG A 68 -8.07 2.53 -1.06
N ARG A 69 -9.17 2.81 -0.37
CA ARG A 69 -9.81 4.15 -0.39
C ARG A 69 -8.89 5.24 0.14
N VAL A 70 -8.15 4.95 1.22
CA VAL A 70 -7.20 5.90 1.80
C VAL A 70 -6.01 6.11 0.87
N ALA A 71 -5.50 5.02 0.27
CA ALA A 71 -4.42 5.10 -0.72
C ALA A 71 -4.83 5.90 -1.95
N ASP A 72 -6.04 5.69 -2.49
CA ASP A 72 -6.59 6.42 -3.64
C ASP A 72 -6.68 7.91 -3.37
N ARG A 73 -7.08 8.31 -2.15
CA ARG A 73 -7.20 9.74 -1.77
C ARG A 73 -5.89 10.52 -1.95
N VAL A 74 -4.75 9.87 -1.76
CA VAL A 74 -3.42 10.49 -1.88
C VAL A 74 -2.59 9.92 -3.03
N GLY A 75 -3.22 9.17 -3.94
CA GLY A 75 -2.57 8.61 -5.12
C GLY A 75 -1.54 7.50 -4.84
N MET A 76 -1.60 6.78 -3.71
CA MET A 76 -0.63 5.72 -3.38
C MET A 76 -0.90 4.43 -4.16
N THR A 77 -0.54 4.41 -5.44
CA THR A 77 -0.85 3.31 -6.38
C THR A 77 -0.31 1.96 -5.93
N THR A 78 0.93 1.89 -5.44
CA THR A 78 1.52 0.60 -5.00
C THR A 78 0.80 -0.01 -3.79
N ILE A 79 0.31 0.83 -2.88
CA ILE A 79 -0.45 0.38 -1.71
C ILE A 79 -1.87 -0.01 -2.13
N HIS A 80 -2.51 0.77 -2.99
CA HIS A 80 -3.78 0.43 -3.61
C HIS A 80 -3.71 -0.97 -4.26
N ASP A 81 -2.74 -1.20 -5.13
CA ASP A 81 -2.59 -2.46 -5.87
C ASP A 81 -2.26 -3.63 -4.95
N GLY A 82 -1.47 -3.38 -3.91
CA GLY A 82 -1.17 -4.39 -2.88
C GLY A 82 -2.42 -4.82 -2.11
N ALA A 83 -3.28 -3.87 -1.73
CA ALA A 83 -4.56 -4.15 -1.08
C ALA A 83 -5.57 -4.83 -2.03
N GLU A 84 -5.63 -4.40 -3.29
CA GLU A 84 -6.44 -5.04 -4.33
C GLU A 84 -6.03 -6.49 -4.58
N ALA A 85 -4.72 -6.77 -4.64
CA ALA A 85 -4.22 -8.13 -4.79
C ALA A 85 -4.68 -9.05 -3.64
N VAL A 86 -4.69 -8.54 -2.40
CA VAL A 86 -5.22 -9.29 -1.23
C VAL A 86 -6.71 -9.58 -1.40
N LEU A 87 -7.52 -8.58 -1.80
CA LEU A 87 -8.95 -8.75 -2.05
C LEU A 87 -9.23 -9.78 -3.15
N ASN A 88 -8.48 -9.73 -4.25
CA ASN A 88 -8.58 -10.69 -5.34
C ASN A 88 -8.24 -12.12 -4.87
N CYS A 89 -7.21 -12.28 -4.03
CA CYS A 89 -6.86 -13.58 -3.46
C CYS A 89 -7.95 -14.14 -2.52
N ILE A 90 -8.61 -13.27 -1.76
CA ILE A 90 -9.77 -13.65 -0.92
C ILE A 90 -10.90 -14.15 -1.81
N ALA A 91 -11.24 -13.40 -2.87
CA ALA A 91 -12.31 -13.77 -3.81
C ALA A 91 -12.03 -15.11 -4.53
N GLN A 92 -10.76 -15.40 -4.82
CA GLN A 92 -10.33 -16.64 -5.46
C GLN A 92 -10.17 -17.83 -4.49
N GLY A 93 -10.24 -17.61 -3.18
CA GLY A 93 -10.01 -18.65 -2.17
C GLY A 93 -8.57 -19.20 -2.13
N ASN A 94 -7.61 -18.54 -2.78
CA ASN A 94 -6.23 -19.02 -2.88
C ASN A 94 -5.44 -18.62 -1.62
N ARG A 95 -5.36 -19.55 -0.66
CA ARG A 95 -4.71 -19.30 0.64
C ARG A 95 -3.21 -19.02 0.54
N VAL A 96 -2.51 -19.62 -0.44
CA VAL A 96 -1.06 -19.43 -0.63
C VAL A 96 -0.80 -18.04 -1.20
N ALA A 97 -1.53 -17.66 -2.26
CA ALA A 97 -1.42 -16.33 -2.85
C ALA A 97 -1.81 -15.25 -1.84
N LEU A 98 -2.87 -15.49 -1.06
CA LEU A 98 -3.29 -14.58 0.00
C LEU A 98 -2.18 -14.34 1.03
N ALA A 99 -1.57 -15.39 1.56
CA ALA A 99 -0.46 -15.25 2.51
C ALA A 99 0.72 -14.47 1.91
N ALA A 100 1.07 -14.72 0.65
CA ALA A 100 2.13 -14.03 -0.05
C ALA A 100 1.81 -12.53 -0.27
N CYS A 101 0.59 -12.21 -0.73
CA CYS A 101 0.12 -10.85 -0.96
C CYS A 101 0.01 -10.05 0.33
N THR A 102 -0.54 -10.63 1.40
CA THR A 102 -0.59 -9.99 2.72
C THR A 102 0.81 -9.71 3.26
N ALA A 103 1.73 -10.67 3.16
CA ALA A 103 3.11 -10.47 3.61
C ALA A 103 3.84 -9.39 2.79
N ARG A 104 3.58 -9.31 1.47
CA ARG A 104 4.10 -8.22 0.62
C ARG A 104 3.56 -6.85 1.06
N LEU A 105 2.26 -6.75 1.29
CA LEU A 105 1.61 -5.52 1.72
C LEU A 105 2.14 -5.02 3.07
N VAL A 106 2.37 -5.93 4.02
CA VAL A 106 3.01 -5.59 5.31
C VAL A 106 4.41 -5.02 5.12
N ARG A 107 5.24 -5.63 4.25
CA ARG A 107 6.58 -5.12 3.95
C ARG A 107 6.57 -3.75 3.28
N LEU A 108 5.54 -3.42 2.49
CA LEU A 108 5.39 -2.11 1.87
C LEU A 108 5.14 -1.00 2.90
N GLY A 109 4.51 -1.31 4.03
CA GLY A 109 4.29 -0.37 5.14
C GLY A 109 5.39 -0.36 6.20
N GLU A 110 6.43 -1.19 6.07
CA GLU A 110 7.58 -1.11 6.97
C GLU A 110 8.33 0.22 6.72
N PRO A 111 8.73 0.95 7.78
CA PRO A 111 9.41 2.22 7.64
C PRO A 111 10.71 2.04 6.84
N LYS A 112 10.77 2.75 5.72
CA LYS A 112 11.98 2.85 4.90
C LYS A 112 12.65 4.19 5.13
N GLN A 113 13.92 4.30 4.75
CA GLN A 113 14.68 5.53 4.87
C GLN A 113 13.91 6.69 4.18
N VAL A 114 13.93 7.89 4.79
CA VAL A 114 13.32 9.09 4.22
C VAL A 114 13.86 9.29 2.79
N GLY A 115 12.98 9.31 1.79
CA GLY A 115 13.35 9.44 0.37
C GLY A 115 13.10 8.21 -0.52
N ASP A 116 12.65 7.08 0.05
CA ASP A 116 12.44 5.83 -0.70
C ASP A 116 11.17 5.76 -1.58
N TRP A 117 10.44 6.87 -1.73
CA TRP A 117 9.18 6.93 -2.49
C TRP A 117 9.43 7.56 -3.86
N THR A 118 8.94 6.94 -4.93
CA THR A 118 9.13 7.45 -6.30
C THR A 118 7.82 7.93 -6.88
N MET A 119 7.84 9.09 -7.55
CA MET A 119 6.71 9.54 -8.35
C MET A 119 6.56 8.68 -9.61
N GLN A 120 5.35 8.24 -9.91
CA GLN A 120 5.05 7.64 -11.20
C GLN A 120 4.77 8.77 -12.19
N GLN A 121 5.55 8.84 -13.27
CA GLN A 121 5.22 9.70 -14.41
C GLN A 121 4.20 8.95 -15.27
N THR A 122 3.10 9.60 -15.64
CA THR A 122 2.23 9.14 -16.72
C THR A 122 3.03 9.16 -18.03
N PRO A 123 2.97 8.10 -18.87
CA PRO A 123 3.66 8.13 -20.16
C PRO A 123 3.08 9.27 -20.99
N ASP A 124 3.94 10.15 -21.51
CA ASP A 124 3.55 11.15 -22.50
C ASP A 124 2.82 10.44 -23.65
N THR A 125 1.49 10.60 -23.68
CA THR A 125 0.69 10.10 -24.79
C THR A 125 1.01 11.01 -25.96
N VAL A 126 1.88 10.53 -26.85
CA VAL A 126 2.29 11.22 -28.07
C VAL A 126 1.04 11.40 -28.95
N ALA A 127 0.72 12.66 -29.23
CA ALA A 127 -0.33 13.08 -30.17
C ALA A 127 0.01 12.70 -31.62
#